data_AF-A0A1I7FGK3-F1
#
_entry.id   AF-A0A1I7FGK3-F1
#
_cell.length_a   1.000
_cell.length_b   1.000
_cell.length_c   1.000
_cell.angle_alpha   90.00
_cell.angle_beta   90.00
_cell.angle_gamma   90.00
#
_symmetry.space_group_name_H-M   'P 1'
#
loop_
_entity.id
_entity.type
_entity.pdbx_description
1 polymer ?
#
loop_
_entity_poly.entity_id
_entity_poly.type
_entity_poly.pdbx_seq_one_letter_code
_entity_poly.pdbx_strand_id
1 'polypeptide(L)'
;MRDTTQITYGDGIVSVELISESRSDIPAPTIRFGDYEQLLESCFTKKELEEILEGEHANLTFSFVMSDEPKEIAEYDTLSSAVSRASKNFGELSEGIALEANAVKRVDAGEELTIDNLAGNVELQIEIPLYLIRENREYYLMTDSLGACTLYEDYDTEADTLSVNTDTVGTSMLLYRDTYPGVPAAETASFGVKPQFVFGGIVIMLLVLWHYVTGARRQKLKEQR
;
A
#
# COMPACT_ATOMS: atom_id res chain seq x y z
N MET A 1 1.39 -9.74 -17.72
CA MET A 1 2.26 -8.73 -18.36
C MET A 1 3.55 -8.64 -17.56
N ARG A 2 4.68 -8.46 -18.24
CA ARG A 2 5.98 -8.24 -17.59
C ARG A 2 6.68 -7.11 -18.32
N ASP A 3 7.07 -6.08 -17.59
CA ASP A 3 7.80 -4.93 -18.10
C ASP A 3 9.14 -4.82 -17.36
N THR A 4 10.19 -4.39 -18.04
CA THR A 4 11.52 -4.24 -17.45
C THR A 4 12.16 -2.97 -17.95
N THR A 5 12.43 -2.06 -17.02
CA THR A 5 13.07 -0.78 -17.26
C THR A 5 14.46 -0.80 -16.65
N GLN A 6 15.48 -0.43 -17.43
CA GLN A 6 16.83 -0.24 -16.92
C GLN A 6 17.10 1.23 -16.69
N ILE A 7 17.59 1.56 -15.50
CA ILE A 7 17.91 2.92 -15.07
C ILE A 7 19.40 2.95 -14.76
N THR A 8 20.10 3.90 -15.35
CA THR A 8 21.49 4.18 -14.98
C THR A 8 21.50 5.09 -13.75
N TYR A 9 22.23 4.70 -12.71
CA TYR A 9 22.37 5.48 -11.48
C TYR A 9 23.85 5.56 -11.12
N GLY A 10 24.49 6.70 -11.41
CA GLY A 10 25.94 6.82 -11.37
C GLY A 10 26.60 5.89 -12.40
N ASP A 11 27.55 5.08 -11.95
CA ASP A 11 28.22 4.06 -12.78
C ASP A 11 27.47 2.72 -12.79
N GLY A 12 26.48 2.54 -11.91
CA GLY A 12 25.67 1.32 -11.79
C GLY A 12 24.43 1.29 -12.68
N ILE A 13 23.75 0.13 -12.66
CA ILE A 13 22.51 -0.10 -13.41
C ILE A 13 21.49 -0.76 -12.49
N VAL A 14 20.30 -0.18 -12.39
CA VAL A 14 19.16 -0.78 -11.71
C VAL A 14 18.15 -1.30 -12.73
N SER A 15 17.82 -2.58 -12.65
CA SER A 15 16.73 -3.19 -13.43
C SER A 15 15.45 -3.20 -12.60
N VAL A 16 14.43 -2.47 -13.04
CA VAL A 16 13.11 -2.45 -12.42
C VAL A 16 12.17 -3.34 -13.22
N GLU A 17 11.73 -4.44 -12.63
CA GLU A 17 10.80 -5.39 -13.22
C GLU A 17 9.40 -5.21 -12.61
N LEU A 18 8.40 -4.97 -13.47
CA LEU A 18 7.00 -4.88 -13.10
C LEU A 18 6.26 -6.09 -13.68
N ILE A 19 5.72 -6.93 -12.80
CA ILE A 19 5.00 -8.14 -13.14
C ILE A 19 3.54 -7.92 -12.75
N SER A 20 2.63 -8.00 -13.71
CA SER A 20 1.19 -7.88 -13.49
C SER A 20 0.49 -9.15 -13.99
N GLU A 21 -0.10 -9.91 -13.08
CA GLU A 21 -0.76 -11.19 -13.35
C GLU A 21 -2.24 -11.12 -12.97
N SER A 22 -3.07 -11.93 -13.62
CA SER A 22 -4.50 -12.03 -13.30
C SER A 22 -4.83 -13.47 -12.92
N ARG A 23 -5.62 -13.63 -11.85
CA ARG A 23 -6.23 -14.90 -11.47
C ARG A 23 -7.56 -15.16 -12.19
N SER A 24 -8.02 -14.22 -13.02
CA SER A 24 -9.30 -14.30 -13.71
C SER A 24 -9.16 -14.24 -15.24
N ASP A 25 -10.28 -14.35 -15.94
CA ASP A 25 -10.34 -14.24 -17.41
C ASP A 25 -10.12 -12.79 -17.90
N ILE A 26 -10.08 -11.82 -16.98
CA ILE A 26 -9.85 -10.42 -17.28
C ILE A 26 -8.34 -10.15 -17.27
N PRO A 27 -7.78 -9.46 -18.28
CA PRO A 27 -6.37 -9.09 -18.25
C PRO A 27 -6.05 -8.21 -17.05
N ALA A 28 -4.92 -8.47 -16.41
CA ALA A 28 -4.43 -7.63 -15.31
C ALA A 28 -4.15 -6.21 -15.82
N PRO A 29 -4.39 -5.18 -14.99
CA PRO A 29 -4.15 -3.79 -15.38
C PRO A 29 -2.68 -3.55 -15.65
N THR A 30 -2.40 -2.58 -16.52
CA THR A 30 -1.07 -2.01 -16.66
C THR A 30 -0.77 -1.18 -15.42
N ILE A 31 0.37 -1.40 -14.78
CA ILE A 31 0.80 -0.67 -13.60
C ILE A 31 2.18 -0.08 -13.88
N ARG A 32 2.38 1.20 -13.53
CA ARG A 32 3.62 1.93 -13.78
C ARG A 32 3.94 2.87 -12.62
N PHE A 33 5.21 3.25 -12.53
CA PHE A 33 5.64 4.33 -11.65
C PHE A 33 5.83 5.61 -12.46
N GLY A 34 5.44 6.76 -11.90
CA GLY A 34 5.59 8.05 -12.59
C GLY A 34 7.02 8.54 -12.63
N ASP A 35 7.73 8.45 -11.50
CA ASP A 35 9.13 8.81 -11.36
C ASP A 35 9.96 7.64 -10.84
N TYR A 36 10.78 7.08 -11.73
CA TYR A 36 11.65 5.96 -11.42
C TYR A 36 12.87 6.36 -10.57
N GLU A 37 13.34 7.61 -10.60
CA GLU A 37 14.43 8.06 -9.73
C GLU A 37 13.93 8.14 -8.28
N GLN A 38 12.75 8.74 -8.08
CA GLN A 38 12.08 8.79 -6.78
C GLN A 38 11.78 7.37 -6.24
N LEU A 39 11.40 6.43 -7.12
CA LEU A 39 11.22 5.03 -6.76
C LEU A 39 12.51 4.41 -6.20
N LEU A 40 13.65 4.62 -6.87
CA LEU A 40 14.94 4.08 -6.42
C LEU A 40 15.34 4.64 -5.07
N GLU A 41 15.25 5.96 -4.89
CA GLU A 41 15.55 6.63 -3.61
C GLU A 41 14.65 6.14 -2.47
N SER A 42 13.42 5.73 -2.79
CA SER A 42 12.45 5.24 -1.82
C SER A 42 12.62 3.76 -1.47
N CYS A 43 13.19 2.95 -2.37
CA CYS A 43 13.38 1.51 -2.17
C CYS A 43 14.75 1.16 -1.58
N PHE A 44 15.79 1.91 -1.94
CA PHE A 44 17.17 1.63 -1.53
C PHE A 44 17.58 2.52 -0.36
N THR A 45 18.37 1.95 0.55
CA THR A 45 19.02 2.70 1.60
C THR A 45 20.15 3.55 1.02
N LYS A 46 20.57 4.59 1.75
CA LYS A 46 21.70 5.44 1.33
C LYS A 46 22.96 4.64 1.02
N LYS A 47 23.24 3.61 1.82
CA LYS A 47 24.42 2.74 1.61
C LYS A 47 24.31 1.95 0.30
N GLU A 48 23.15 1.36 0.03
CA GLU A 48 22.91 0.63 -1.22
C GLU A 48 22.97 1.57 -2.44
N LEU A 49 22.44 2.79 -2.32
CA LEU A 49 22.53 3.79 -3.38
C LEU A 49 23.98 4.23 -3.65
N GLU A 50 24.81 4.37 -2.61
CA GLU A 50 26.24 4.64 -2.76
C GLU A 50 26.96 3.49 -3.50
N GLU A 51 26.68 2.24 -3.12
CA GLU A 51 27.23 1.04 -3.77
C GLU A 51 26.84 0.97 -5.26
N ILE A 52 25.57 1.24 -5.59
CA ILE A 52 25.10 1.31 -6.98
C ILE A 52 25.80 2.44 -7.73
N LEU A 53 25.92 3.61 -7.11
CA LEU A 53 26.56 4.78 -7.73
C LEU A 53 28.03 4.51 -8.07
N GLU A 54 28.74 3.71 -7.26
CA GLU A 54 30.12 3.27 -7.47
C GLU A 54 30.27 2.15 -8.53
N GLY A 55 29.17 1.62 -9.08
CA GLY A 55 29.18 0.68 -10.19
C GLY A 55 28.48 -0.65 -9.96
N GLU A 56 27.90 -0.89 -8.78
CA GLU A 56 27.13 -2.10 -8.53
C GLU A 56 25.80 -2.11 -9.31
N HIS A 57 25.33 -3.31 -9.64
CA HIS A 57 24.04 -3.50 -10.30
C HIS A 57 22.98 -3.87 -9.27
N ALA A 58 21.73 -3.43 -9.47
CA ALA A 58 20.63 -3.81 -8.59
C ALA A 58 19.40 -4.25 -9.39
N ASN A 59 18.58 -5.07 -8.76
CA ASN A 59 17.28 -5.48 -9.27
C ASN A 59 16.20 -5.07 -8.28
N LEU A 60 15.11 -4.54 -8.81
CA LEU A 60 13.91 -4.18 -8.07
C LEU A 60 12.72 -4.83 -8.78
N THR A 61 11.96 -5.67 -8.09
CA THR A 61 10.84 -6.41 -8.69
C THR A 61 9.57 -6.09 -7.93
N PHE A 62 8.55 -5.63 -8.66
CA PHE A 62 7.18 -5.50 -8.15
C PHE A 62 6.29 -6.51 -8.85
N SER A 63 5.57 -7.30 -8.05
CA SER A 63 4.60 -8.28 -8.52
C SER A 63 3.21 -7.89 -8.04
N PHE A 64 2.30 -7.71 -8.97
CA PHE A 64 0.90 -7.39 -8.75
C PHE A 64 0.04 -8.54 -9.26
N VAL A 65 -0.73 -9.16 -8.39
CA VAL A 65 -1.64 -10.24 -8.76
C VAL A 65 -3.07 -9.77 -8.59
N MET A 66 -3.76 -9.59 -9.72
CA MET A 66 -5.16 -9.17 -9.76
C MET A 66 -6.09 -10.35 -9.47
N SER A 67 -7.11 -10.08 -8.65
CA SER A 67 -8.34 -10.87 -8.56
C SER A 67 -9.55 -9.99 -8.84
N ASP A 68 -10.45 -10.46 -9.70
CA ASP A 68 -11.76 -9.86 -9.95
C ASP A 68 -12.83 -10.34 -8.95
N GLU A 69 -12.47 -11.31 -8.11
CA GLU A 69 -13.22 -11.72 -6.93
C GLU A 69 -12.45 -11.26 -5.67
N PRO A 70 -12.59 -9.98 -5.24
CA PRO A 70 -11.81 -9.45 -4.12
C PRO A 70 -11.90 -10.28 -2.84
N LYS A 71 -13.02 -10.96 -2.62
CA LYS A 71 -13.26 -11.90 -1.50
C LYS A 71 -12.28 -13.08 -1.42
N GLU A 72 -11.52 -13.34 -2.48
CA GLU A 72 -10.52 -14.41 -2.53
C GLU A 72 -9.17 -14.01 -1.93
N ILE A 73 -8.90 -12.71 -1.75
CA ILE A 73 -7.64 -12.25 -1.15
C ILE A 73 -7.68 -12.44 0.36
N ALA A 74 -6.54 -12.76 0.97
CA ALA A 74 -6.46 -13.05 2.40
C ALA A 74 -6.89 -11.85 3.26
N GLU A 75 -6.61 -10.63 2.80
CA GLU A 75 -6.92 -9.38 3.52
C GLU A 75 -8.32 -8.81 3.23
N TYR A 76 -9.19 -9.54 2.53
CA TYR A 76 -10.50 -9.03 2.10
C TYR A 76 -11.33 -8.47 3.25
N ASP A 77 -11.49 -9.21 4.34
CA ASP A 77 -12.35 -8.80 5.47
C ASP A 77 -11.86 -7.48 6.08
N THR A 78 -10.53 -7.30 6.15
CA THR A 78 -9.87 -6.09 6.63
C THR A 78 -10.15 -4.92 5.70
N LEU A 79 -9.95 -5.13 4.39
CA LEU A 79 -10.19 -4.13 3.35
C LEU A 79 -11.65 -3.74 3.28
N SER A 80 -12.59 -4.69 3.19
CA SER A 80 -14.03 -4.41 3.12
C SER A 80 -14.53 -3.67 4.37
N SER A 81 -14.01 -4.02 5.56
CA SER A 81 -14.28 -3.26 6.79
C SER A 81 -13.73 -1.83 6.75
N ALA A 82 -12.60 -1.60 6.09
CA ALA A 82 -12.07 -0.25 5.86
C ALA A 82 -12.91 0.52 4.83
N VAL A 83 -13.34 -0.11 3.73
CA VAL A 83 -14.22 0.47 2.71
C VAL A 83 -15.55 0.93 3.33
N SER A 84 -16.17 0.11 4.18
CA SER A 84 -17.41 0.47 4.87
C SER A 84 -17.23 1.68 5.80
N ARG A 85 -16.06 1.81 6.44
CA ARG A 85 -15.73 2.98 7.27
C ARG A 85 -15.48 4.22 6.41
N ALA A 86 -14.71 4.10 5.33
CA ALA A 86 -14.43 5.17 4.39
C ALA A 86 -15.73 5.69 3.74
N SER A 87 -16.64 4.80 3.38
CA SER A 87 -17.91 5.15 2.74
C SER A 87 -18.79 6.10 3.57
N LYS A 88 -18.62 6.11 4.89
CA LYS A 88 -19.33 7.05 5.78
C LYS A 88 -18.88 8.50 5.61
N ASN A 89 -17.66 8.71 5.15
CA ASN A 89 -17.05 10.03 5.00
C ASN A 89 -17.04 10.48 3.53
N PHE A 90 -16.80 9.54 2.60
CA PHE A 90 -16.62 9.81 1.18
C PHE A 90 -17.87 9.53 0.32
N GLY A 91 -18.97 9.10 0.93
CA GLY A 91 -20.14 8.59 0.21
C GLY A 91 -19.99 7.11 -0.14
N GLU A 92 -21.02 6.51 -0.71
CA GLU A 92 -21.04 5.07 -1.01
C GLU A 92 -19.91 4.69 -1.99
N LEU A 93 -18.89 3.96 -1.50
CA LEU A 93 -17.81 3.41 -2.30
C LEU A 93 -18.15 1.98 -2.70
N SER A 94 -17.99 1.67 -3.98
CA SER A 94 -18.17 0.33 -4.53
C SER A 94 -16.82 -0.36 -4.73
N GLU A 95 -16.78 -1.67 -4.49
CA GLU A 95 -15.60 -2.51 -4.70
C GLU A 95 -15.42 -2.80 -6.19
N GLY A 96 -14.19 -2.65 -6.70
CA GLY A 96 -13.79 -2.97 -8.07
C GLY A 96 -12.95 -4.24 -8.11
N ILE A 97 -11.65 -4.09 -8.37
CA ILE A 97 -10.67 -5.20 -8.38
C ILE A 97 -9.81 -5.19 -7.13
N ALA A 98 -9.25 -6.34 -6.79
CA ALA A 98 -8.18 -6.45 -5.80
C ALA A 98 -6.84 -6.75 -6.47
N LEU A 99 -5.76 -6.28 -5.86
CA LEU A 99 -4.37 -6.39 -6.30
C LEU A 99 -3.51 -6.81 -5.11
N GLU A 100 -3.00 -8.04 -5.10
CA GLU A 100 -1.96 -8.46 -4.14
C GLU A 100 -0.62 -7.95 -4.65
N ALA A 101 -0.05 -6.92 -3.99
CA ALA A 101 1.24 -6.34 -4.35
C ALA A 101 2.35 -6.89 -3.46
N ASN A 102 3.45 -7.33 -4.09
CA ASN A 102 4.67 -7.74 -3.42
C ASN A 102 5.86 -7.04 -4.07
N ALA A 103 6.83 -6.60 -3.28
CA ALA A 103 8.03 -5.96 -3.79
C ALA A 103 9.28 -6.56 -3.15
N VAL A 104 10.31 -6.77 -3.98
CA VAL A 104 11.61 -7.26 -3.53
C VAL A 104 12.73 -6.47 -4.21
N LYS A 105 13.85 -6.31 -3.50
CA LYS A 105 15.08 -5.75 -4.05
C LYS A 105 16.27 -6.67 -3.81
N ARG A 106 17.29 -6.52 -4.66
CA ARG A 106 18.60 -7.13 -4.49
C ARG A 106 19.67 -6.23 -5.08
N VAL A 107 20.77 -6.04 -4.36
CA VAL A 107 21.98 -5.39 -4.89
C VAL A 107 23.01 -6.48 -5.18
N ASP A 108 23.49 -6.52 -6.42
CA ASP A 108 24.42 -7.49 -7.01
C ASP A 108 24.04 -8.96 -6.66
N ALA A 109 25.00 -9.73 -6.11
CA ALA A 109 24.81 -11.09 -5.62
C ALA A 109 24.38 -11.15 -4.14
N GLY A 110 23.90 -10.04 -3.59
CA GLY A 110 23.40 -9.93 -2.22
C GLY A 110 22.11 -10.71 -1.96
N GLU A 111 21.62 -10.62 -0.73
CA GLU A 111 20.34 -11.21 -0.33
C GLU A 111 19.16 -10.45 -0.97
N GLU A 112 18.12 -11.20 -1.33
CA GLU A 112 16.85 -10.62 -1.77
C GLU A 112 16.05 -10.18 -0.54
N LEU A 113 15.67 -8.91 -0.50
CA LEU A 113 14.97 -8.30 0.62
C LEU A 113 13.57 -7.85 0.19
N THR A 114 12.57 -8.22 0.97
CA THR A 114 11.19 -7.73 0.81
C THR A 114 11.09 -6.25 1.16
N ILE A 115 10.29 -5.53 0.38
CA ILE A 115 9.94 -4.13 0.60
C ILE A 115 8.47 -4.07 1.01
N ASP A 116 8.21 -3.82 2.29
CA ASP A 116 6.85 -3.61 2.81
C ASP A 116 6.44 -2.13 2.77
N ASN A 117 7.41 -1.22 2.91
CA ASN A 117 7.21 0.22 2.96
C ASN A 117 8.31 0.95 2.20
N LEU A 118 7.95 2.07 1.60
CA LEU A 118 8.82 2.97 0.86
C LEU A 118 9.27 4.10 1.79
N ALA A 119 10.51 4.58 1.63
CA ALA A 119 11.04 5.67 2.46
C ALA A 119 10.40 7.04 2.16
N GLY A 120 9.74 7.16 1.00
CA GLY A 120 9.00 8.33 0.56
C GLY A 120 7.77 7.92 -0.25
N ASN A 121 6.89 8.90 -0.51
CA ASN A 121 5.77 8.70 -1.41
C ASN A 121 6.29 8.52 -2.83
N VAL A 122 5.75 7.56 -3.56
CA VAL A 122 6.02 7.32 -4.97
C VAL A 122 4.69 7.33 -5.73
N GLU A 123 4.70 7.94 -6.90
CA GLU A 123 3.58 7.93 -7.83
C GLU A 123 3.41 6.53 -8.43
N LEU A 124 2.25 5.92 -8.18
CA LEU A 124 1.80 4.67 -8.77
C LEU A 124 0.61 4.95 -9.68
N GLN A 125 0.74 4.57 -10.94
CA GLN A 125 -0.30 4.69 -11.97
C GLN A 125 -0.86 3.31 -12.29
N ILE A 126 -2.18 3.17 -12.23
CA ILE A 126 -2.90 1.92 -12.50
C ILE A 126 -3.91 2.19 -13.62
N GLU A 127 -3.75 1.50 -14.75
CA GLU A 127 -4.74 1.56 -15.84
C GLU A 127 -6.04 0.90 -15.39
N ILE A 128 -7.15 1.65 -15.47
CA ILE A 128 -8.46 1.17 -15.05
C ILE A 128 -8.97 0.13 -16.06
N PRO A 129 -9.38 -1.07 -15.62
CA PRO A 129 -9.98 -2.04 -16.52
C PRO A 129 -11.20 -1.47 -17.26
N LEU A 130 -11.29 -1.71 -18.56
CA LEU A 130 -12.31 -1.10 -19.44
C LEU A 130 -13.76 -1.26 -18.96
N TYR A 131 -14.09 -2.35 -18.27
CA TYR A 131 -15.45 -2.60 -17.76
C TYR A 131 -15.80 -1.76 -16.52
N LEU A 132 -14.79 -1.19 -15.86
CA LEU A 132 -14.94 -0.26 -14.74
C LEU A 132 -14.97 1.20 -15.19
N ILE A 133 -14.48 1.51 -16.39
CA ILE A 133 -14.49 2.87 -16.96
C ILE A 133 -15.92 3.32 -17.24
N ARG A 134 -16.33 4.44 -16.64
CA ARG A 134 -17.63 5.09 -16.87
C ARG A 134 -17.53 6.61 -16.74
N GLU A 135 -18.39 7.32 -17.46
CA GLU A 135 -18.57 8.76 -17.25
C GLU A 135 -19.10 9.03 -15.84
N ASN A 136 -18.62 10.12 -15.23
CA ASN A 136 -18.96 10.53 -13.86
C ASN A 136 -18.67 9.44 -12.82
N ARG A 137 -17.47 8.88 -12.88
CA ARG A 137 -16.95 7.94 -11.90
C ARG A 137 -15.62 8.44 -11.40
N GLU A 138 -15.47 8.42 -10.08
CA GLU A 138 -14.21 8.71 -9.39
C GLU A 138 -13.62 7.40 -8.88
N TYR A 139 -12.30 7.29 -8.94
CA TYR A 139 -11.55 6.11 -8.52
C TYR A 139 -10.73 6.41 -7.27
N TYR A 140 -10.52 5.36 -6.48
CA TYR A 140 -9.72 5.40 -5.26
C TYR A 140 -8.96 4.09 -5.11
N LEU A 141 -7.85 4.12 -4.37
CA LEU A 141 -7.11 2.92 -3.98
C LEU A 141 -7.17 2.76 -2.47
N MET A 142 -7.67 1.63 -1.97
CA MET A 142 -7.52 1.25 -0.57
C MET A 142 -6.42 0.20 -0.46
N THR A 143 -5.34 0.51 0.24
CA THR A 143 -4.24 -0.44 0.45
C THR A 143 -4.18 -0.85 1.90
N ASP A 144 -4.14 -2.16 2.15
CA ASP A 144 -3.76 -2.73 3.43
C ASP A 144 -2.26 -3.04 3.43
N SER A 145 -1.54 -2.44 4.37
CA SER A 145 -0.16 -2.79 4.66
C SER A 145 -0.06 -3.15 6.13
N LEU A 146 0.30 -4.41 6.40
CA LEU A 146 0.48 -4.95 7.75
C LEU A 146 -0.77 -4.73 8.66
N GLY A 147 -1.97 -4.81 8.09
CA GLY A 147 -3.25 -4.63 8.80
C GLY A 147 -3.67 -3.17 9.02
N ALA A 148 -2.93 -2.20 8.48
CA ALA A 148 -3.32 -0.80 8.44
C ALA A 148 -3.80 -0.43 7.03
N CYS A 149 -5.07 -0.06 6.92
CA CYS A 149 -5.64 0.36 5.64
C CYS A 149 -5.55 1.88 5.46
N THR A 150 -5.08 2.30 4.29
CA THR A 150 -5.01 3.69 3.85
C THR A 150 -5.81 3.86 2.56
N LEU A 151 -6.65 4.91 2.50
CA LEU A 151 -7.36 5.31 1.29
C LEU A 151 -6.56 6.39 0.57
N TYR A 152 -6.24 6.14 -0.69
CA TYR A 152 -5.62 7.08 -1.60
C TYR A 152 -6.65 7.58 -2.61
N GLU A 153 -6.73 8.90 -2.73
CA GLU A 153 -7.54 9.57 -3.74
C GLU A 153 -6.72 9.70 -5.02
N ASP A 154 -7.40 9.60 -6.16
CA ASP A 154 -6.80 9.92 -7.45
C ASP A 154 -6.39 11.40 -7.44
N TYR A 155 -5.11 11.67 -7.72
CA TYR A 155 -4.63 13.05 -7.80
C TYR A 155 -4.59 13.56 -9.24
N ASP A 156 -4.64 12.68 -10.23
CA ASP A 156 -4.92 13.06 -11.59
C ASP A 156 -6.43 12.94 -11.87
N THR A 157 -6.88 13.47 -13.01
CA THR A 157 -8.30 13.44 -13.38
C THR A 157 -8.48 12.74 -14.72
N GLU A 158 -7.55 11.84 -15.05
CA GLU A 158 -7.61 11.05 -16.26
C GLU A 158 -8.65 9.94 -16.09
N ALA A 159 -9.44 9.71 -17.13
CA ALA A 159 -10.62 8.85 -17.00
C ALA A 159 -10.28 7.34 -17.04
N ASP A 160 -9.08 7.00 -17.50
CA ASP A 160 -8.61 5.64 -17.77
C ASP A 160 -7.44 5.21 -16.90
N THR A 161 -6.91 6.10 -16.05
CA THR A 161 -5.79 5.83 -15.16
C THR A 161 -6.14 6.31 -13.76
N LEU A 162 -5.80 5.54 -12.74
CA LEU A 162 -5.80 5.97 -11.34
C LEU A 162 -4.36 6.23 -10.93
N SER A 163 -4.08 7.45 -10.52
CA SER A 163 -2.75 7.84 -10.06
C SER A 163 -2.78 8.21 -8.59
N VAL A 164 -1.95 7.51 -7.82
CA VAL A 164 -1.87 7.69 -6.37
C VAL A 164 -0.44 7.89 -5.91
N ASN A 165 -0.26 8.73 -4.90
CA ASN A 165 1.01 8.86 -4.20
C ASN A 165 0.99 7.93 -2.98
N THR A 166 1.75 6.84 -3.04
CA THR A 166 1.79 5.81 -1.98
C THR A 166 3.20 5.63 -1.43
N ASP A 167 3.30 5.41 -0.13
CA ASP A 167 4.49 5.01 0.61
C ASP A 167 4.43 3.53 1.05
N THR A 168 3.39 2.79 0.65
CA THR A 168 3.17 1.42 1.09
C THR A 168 3.09 0.45 -0.07
N VAL A 169 3.57 -0.77 0.16
CA VAL A 169 3.38 -1.93 -0.71
C VAL A 169 2.53 -2.92 0.05
N GLY A 170 1.41 -3.36 -0.53
CA GLY A 170 0.51 -4.31 0.10
C GLY A 170 -0.73 -4.61 -0.72
N THR A 171 -1.58 -5.48 -0.17
CA THR A 171 -2.84 -5.86 -0.81
C THR A 171 -3.74 -4.64 -0.94
N SER A 172 -4.10 -4.33 -2.18
CA SER A 172 -4.85 -3.13 -2.54
C SER A 172 -6.18 -3.48 -3.18
N MET A 173 -7.16 -2.59 -3.03
CA MET A 173 -8.48 -2.70 -3.63
C MET A 173 -8.79 -1.39 -4.36
N LEU A 174 -9.08 -1.51 -5.64
CA LEU A 174 -9.59 -0.40 -6.44
C LEU A 174 -11.06 -0.20 -6.09
N LEU A 175 -11.39 1.01 -5.67
CA LEU A 175 -12.75 1.43 -5.34
C LEU A 175 -13.21 2.48 -6.33
N TYR A 176 -14.53 2.60 -6.46
CA TYR A 176 -15.11 3.66 -7.27
C TYR A 176 -16.39 4.22 -6.67
N ARG A 177 -16.71 5.44 -7.08
CA ARG A 177 -17.94 6.15 -6.75
C ARG A 177 -18.53 6.77 -8.00
N ASP A 178 -19.82 6.51 -8.24
CA ASP A 178 -20.55 7.19 -9.32
C ASP A 178 -21.04 8.57 -8.84
N THR A 179 -20.65 9.63 -9.55
CA THR A 179 -21.00 11.02 -9.24
C THR A 179 -22.14 11.52 -10.14
N TYR A 180 -23.38 11.33 -9.71
CA TYR A 180 -24.53 11.91 -10.40
C TYR A 180 -24.78 13.36 -9.94
N PRO A 181 -25.38 14.22 -10.79
CA PRO A 181 -25.79 15.56 -10.36
C PRO A 181 -26.73 15.46 -9.15
N GLY A 182 -26.24 15.89 -7.98
CA GLY A 182 -26.93 15.79 -6.69
C GLY A 182 -26.19 15.02 -5.60
N VAL A 183 -25.08 14.34 -5.91
CA VAL A 183 -24.19 13.73 -4.91
C VAL A 183 -23.15 14.77 -4.47
N PRO A 184 -23.06 15.13 -3.17
CA PRO A 184 -22.05 16.08 -2.70
C PRO A 184 -20.64 15.49 -2.91
N ALA A 185 -19.72 16.32 -3.40
CA ALA A 185 -18.30 15.99 -3.50
C ALA A 185 -17.78 15.57 -2.12
N ALA A 186 -16.95 14.51 -2.07
CA ALA A 186 -16.34 14.10 -0.82
C ALA A 186 -15.44 15.23 -0.27
N GLU A 187 -15.53 15.49 1.04
CA GLU A 187 -14.55 16.34 1.70
C GLU A 187 -13.22 15.57 1.78
N THR A 188 -12.18 16.09 1.13
CA THR A 188 -10.81 15.55 1.11
C THR A 188 -10.28 15.46 2.56
N ALA A 189 -10.47 14.32 3.20
CA ALA A 189 -10.00 14.08 4.55
C ALA A 189 -9.11 12.84 4.53
N SER A 190 -7.82 13.04 4.28
CA SER A 190 -6.78 12.01 4.37
C SER A 190 -6.93 11.23 5.68
N PHE A 191 -7.40 9.98 5.59
CA PHE A 191 -7.56 9.12 6.76
C PHE A 191 -6.29 8.30 6.95
N GLY A 192 -5.33 8.86 7.69
CA GLY A 192 -4.29 8.07 8.33
C GLY A 192 -4.76 7.71 9.74
N VAL A 193 -4.91 6.41 10.04
CA VAL A 193 -4.96 5.98 11.45
C VAL A 193 -3.59 6.26 12.04
N LYS A 194 -3.41 7.44 12.63
CA LYS A 194 -2.12 7.85 13.17
C LYS A 194 -1.64 6.80 14.19
N PRO A 195 -0.44 6.22 14.03
CA PRO A 195 0.06 5.13 14.88
C PRO A 195 0.11 5.49 16.37
N GLN A 196 0.11 6.79 16.70
CA GLN A 196 -0.02 7.30 18.08
C GLN A 196 -1.22 6.73 18.86
N PHE A 197 -2.33 6.40 18.19
CA PHE A 197 -3.51 5.84 18.86
C PHE A 197 -3.34 4.34 19.21
N VAL A 198 -2.59 3.59 18.41
CA VAL A 198 -2.26 2.18 18.68
C VAL A 198 -1.21 2.09 19.80
N PHE A 199 -0.15 2.90 19.74
CA PHE A 199 0.87 2.95 20.79
C PHE A 199 0.32 3.42 22.14
N GLY A 200 -0.59 4.41 22.15
CA GLY A 200 -1.24 4.87 23.38
C GLY A 200 -2.05 3.78 24.08
N GLY A 201 -2.80 2.97 23.32
CA GLY A 201 -3.56 1.84 23.86
C GLY A 201 -2.67 0.78 24.50
N ILE A 202 -1.54 0.45 23.84
CA ILE A 202 -0.56 -0.52 24.35
C ILE A 202 0.10 -0.04 25.65
N VAL A 203 0.47 1.24 25.73
CA VAL A 203 1.08 1.82 26.95
C VAL A 203 0.10 1.77 28.13
N ILE A 204 -1.17 2.12 27.92
CA ILE A 204 -2.19 2.07 28.97
C ILE A 204 -2.41 0.62 29.42
N MET A 205 -2.49 -0.33 28.48
CA MET A 205 -2.65 -1.75 28.80
C MET A 205 -1.47 -2.27 29.63
N LEU A 206 -0.23 -1.92 29.27
CA LEU A 206 0.97 -2.29 30.02
C LEU A 206 1.01 -1.68 31.42
N LEU A 207 0.58 -0.43 31.59
CA LEU A 207 0.50 0.21 32.92
C LEU A 207 -0.54 -0.45 33.83
N VAL A 208 -1.70 -0.85 33.29
CA VAL A 208 -2.72 -1.60 34.04
C VAL A 208 -2.18 -2.97 34.45
N LEU A 209 -1.52 -3.68 33.52
CA LEU A 209 -0.91 -4.98 33.79
C LEU A 209 0.20 -4.88 34.85
N TRP A 210 1.04 -3.85 34.77
CA TRP A 210 2.08 -3.58 35.77
C TRP A 210 1.48 -3.31 37.15
N HIS A 211 0.41 -2.52 37.24
CA HIS A 211 -0.26 -2.24 38.50
C HIS A 211 -0.89 -3.50 39.11
N TYR A 212 -1.48 -4.36 38.28
CA TYR A 212 -2.04 -5.63 38.71
C TYR A 212 -0.96 -6.59 39.25
N VAL A 213 0.16 -6.74 38.53
CA VAL A 213 1.29 -7.61 38.93
C VAL A 213 1.94 -7.10 40.21
N THR A 214 2.15 -5.80 40.34
CA THR A 214 2.75 -5.21 41.56
C THR A 214 1.80 -5.25 42.75
N GLY A 215 0.50 -5.07 42.54
CA GLY A 215 -0.54 -5.27 43.54
C GLY A 215 -0.58 -6.71 44.07
N ALA A 216 -0.56 -7.69 43.17
CA ALA A 216 -0.56 -9.12 43.52
C ALA A 216 0.72 -9.53 44.28
N ARG A 217 1.89 -8.98 43.93
CA ARG A 217 3.14 -9.20 44.68
C ARG A 217 3.09 -8.61 46.10
N ARG A 218 2.44 -7.46 46.29
CA ARG A 218 2.29 -6.83 47.63
C ARG A 218 1.34 -7.61 48.54
N GLN A 219 0.32 -8.28 48.01
CA GLN A 219 -0.57 -9.13 48.81
C GLN A 219 0.14 -10.40 49.30
N LYS A 220 0.90 -11.08 48.42
CA LYS A 220 1.68 -12.27 48.83
C LYS A 220 2.72 -12.00 49.92
N LEU A 221 3.31 -10.81 49.94
CA LEU A 221 4.25 -10.38 50.98
C LEU A 221 3.59 -10.07 52.34
N LYS A 222 2.28 -9.81 52.37
CA LYS A 222 1.52 -9.61 53.62
C LYS A 222 1.01 -10.91 54.22
N GLU A 223 0.77 -11.94 53.41
CA GLU A 223 0.36 -13.27 53.88
C GLU A 223 1.53 -14.12 54.44
N GLN A 224 2.77 -13.66 54.27
CA GLN A 224 3.99 -14.31 54.78
C GLN A 224 4.58 -13.65 56.05
N ARG A 225 3.88 -12.69 56.66
CA ARG A 225 4.23 -12.09 57.97
C ARG A 225 3.14 -12.39 58.98
#